data_AF-A0A928ZPI1-F1
#
_entry.id   AF-A0A928ZPI1-F1
#
_cell.length_a   1.000
_cell.length_b   1.000
_cell.length_c   1.000
_cell.angle_alpha   90.00
_cell.angle_beta   90.00
_cell.angle_gamma   90.00
#
_symmetry.space_group_name_H-M   'P 1'
#
loop_
_entity.id
_entity.type
_entity.pdbx_description
1 polymer ?
#
loop_
_entity_poly.entity_id
_entity_poly.type
_entity_poly.pdbx_seq_one_letter_code
_entity_poly.pdbx_strand_id
1 'polypeptide(L)'
;MNASSSPTDRAYTNVMERLVAEEVARQKSKLPEKLRDYIKTVEVETYALNRLPALYASSEKGWQMQYEKAGQAYTDAVYKAVRQGIAAVQIDPLRASQPLSVRQTDESEAVLTTFRNLLNQPKLGWDDILYKCKRLLLPHNHPDRPPLKDESEHKAHWQPGTYGSTESWVKRQTISRARAVDSKATNSKATDSQTTDRWNDDRYKQ
;
A
#
# COMPACT_ATOMS: atom_id res chain seq x y z
N MET A 1 -37.64 28.39 -11.93
CA MET A 1 -36.54 27.40 -12.08
C MET A 1 -35.24 28.18 -11.97
N ASN A 2 -34.62 28.25 -10.79
CA ASN A 2 -33.31 28.89 -10.61
C ASN A 2 -32.34 27.84 -10.09
N ALA A 3 -31.25 27.65 -10.84
CA ALA A 3 -30.18 26.72 -10.54
C ALA A 3 -29.57 27.04 -9.17
N SER A 4 -29.65 26.08 -8.25
CA SER A 4 -28.84 26.06 -7.04
C SER A 4 -27.38 25.91 -7.46
N SER A 5 -26.64 27.01 -7.50
CA SER A 5 -25.18 26.96 -7.61
C SER A 5 -24.66 26.12 -6.45
N SER A 6 -24.01 25.00 -6.76
CA SER A 6 -23.19 24.25 -5.81
C SER A 6 -22.22 25.22 -5.11
N PRO A 7 -21.90 25.03 -3.83
CA PRO A 7 -20.89 25.84 -3.18
C PRO A 7 -19.61 25.70 -3.98
N THR A 8 -19.17 26.80 -4.57
CA THR A 8 -17.92 26.91 -5.32
C THR A 8 -16.81 26.38 -4.42
N ASP A 9 -16.02 25.45 -4.94
CA ASP A 9 -14.89 24.81 -4.28
C ASP A 9 -13.82 25.87 -3.95
N ARG A 10 -13.99 26.54 -2.81
CA ARG A 10 -13.10 27.62 -2.36
C ARG A 10 -11.86 26.97 -1.75
N ALA A 11 -10.89 26.65 -2.58
CA ALA A 11 -9.59 26.17 -2.14
C ALA A 11 -8.72 27.34 -1.64
N TYR A 12 -8.29 27.25 -0.38
CA TYR A 12 -7.25 28.11 0.19
C TYR A 12 -6.31 27.24 1.02
N THR A 13 -5.03 27.57 1.03
CA THR A 13 -4.01 26.82 1.77
C THR A 13 -3.06 27.77 2.47
N ASN A 14 -2.55 27.35 3.64
CA ASN A 14 -1.53 28.08 4.36
C ASN A 14 -0.15 27.65 3.85
N VAL A 15 0.57 28.60 3.27
CA VAL A 15 1.89 28.38 2.67
C VAL A 15 2.92 27.91 3.70
N MET A 16 2.75 28.32 4.97
CA MET A 16 3.64 27.90 6.06
C MET A 16 3.61 26.40 6.32
N GLU A 17 2.52 25.69 5.98
CA GLU A 17 2.43 24.24 6.15
C GLU A 17 3.55 23.51 5.42
N ARG A 18 3.82 23.91 4.18
CA ARG A 18 4.90 23.32 3.37
C ARG A 18 6.28 23.61 3.95
N LEU A 19 6.56 24.87 4.32
CA LEU A 19 7.86 25.26 4.88
C LEU A 19 8.14 24.57 6.21
N VAL A 20 7.12 24.45 7.06
CA VAL A 20 7.22 23.73 8.34
C VAL A 20 7.46 22.24 8.08
N ALA A 21 6.72 21.60 7.18
CA ALA A 21 6.92 20.18 6.85
C ALA A 21 8.35 19.89 6.34
N GLU A 22 8.85 20.73 5.43
CA GLU A 22 10.23 20.64 4.90
C GLU A 22 11.26 20.77 6.04
N GLU A 23 11.08 21.74 6.94
CA GLU A 23 12.00 21.96 8.06
C GLU A 23 11.91 20.86 9.14
N VAL A 24 10.71 20.34 9.43
CA VAL A 24 10.53 19.20 10.34
C VAL A 24 11.25 17.97 9.79
N ALA A 25 11.09 17.66 8.50
CA ALA A 25 11.82 16.57 7.87
C ALA A 25 13.34 16.76 7.97
N ARG A 26 13.83 17.99 7.75
CA ARG A 26 15.26 18.33 7.83
C ARG A 26 15.84 18.24 9.25
N GLN A 27 15.10 18.66 10.28
CA GLN A 27 15.57 18.56 11.67
C GLN A 27 15.45 17.13 12.19
N LYS A 28 14.37 16.42 11.84
CA LYS A 28 14.11 15.04 12.24
C LYS A 28 15.14 14.08 11.66
N SER A 29 15.60 14.29 10.42
CA SER A 29 16.64 13.45 9.80
C SER A 29 17.98 13.48 10.53
N LYS A 30 18.27 14.56 11.28
CA LYS A 30 19.49 14.72 12.09
C LYS A 30 19.41 14.05 13.46
N LEU A 31 18.23 13.55 13.86
CA LEU A 31 18.03 12.90 15.15
C LEU A 31 18.41 11.41 15.07
N PRO A 32 18.78 10.79 16.21
CA PRO A 32 19.00 9.35 16.30
C PRO A 32 17.76 8.55 15.89
N GLU A 33 17.95 7.40 15.26
CA GLU A 33 16.87 6.59 14.70
C GLU A 33 15.73 6.28 15.66
N LYS A 34 16.07 5.84 16.89
CA LYS A 34 15.08 5.56 17.95
C LYS A 34 14.17 6.75 18.26
N LEU A 35 14.69 7.97 18.14
CA LEU A 35 13.97 9.20 18.42
C LEU A 35 13.12 9.65 17.22
N ARG A 36 13.54 9.32 15.99
CA ARG A 36 12.77 9.60 14.78
C ARG A 36 11.46 8.81 14.76
N ASP A 37 11.49 7.56 15.19
CA ASP A 37 10.28 6.71 15.21
C ASP A 37 9.31 7.16 16.29
N TYR A 38 9.86 7.65 17.40
CA TYR A 38 9.08 8.12 18.54
C TYR A 38 8.36 9.46 18.25
N ILE A 39 9.02 10.40 17.58
CA ILE A 39 8.47 11.74 17.34
C ILE A 39 7.40 11.70 16.22
N LYS A 40 6.16 11.99 16.60
CA LYS A 40 5.04 12.19 15.68
C LYS A 40 5.19 13.51 14.93
N THR A 41 5.41 13.43 13.61
CA THR A 41 5.60 14.61 12.74
C THR A 41 4.44 15.59 12.83
N VAL A 42 3.20 15.09 12.78
CA VAL A 42 1.98 15.91 12.82
C VAL A 42 1.89 16.78 14.09
N GLU A 43 2.34 16.26 15.25
CA GLU A 43 2.33 17.04 16.49
C GLU A 43 3.36 18.18 16.47
N VAL A 44 4.53 17.93 15.89
CA VAL A 44 5.56 18.96 15.73
C VAL A 44 5.09 20.04 14.75
N GLU A 45 4.51 19.64 13.62
CA GLU A 45 3.97 20.55 12.61
C GLU A 45 2.87 21.43 13.21
N THR A 46 1.88 20.84 13.86
CA THR A 46 0.80 21.58 14.51
C THR A 46 1.31 22.48 15.65
N TYR A 47 2.29 22.02 16.44
CA TYR A 47 2.93 22.84 17.46
C TYR A 47 3.59 24.10 16.86
N ALA A 48 4.33 23.93 15.75
CA ALA A 48 5.03 25.01 15.09
C ALA A 48 4.07 25.97 14.39
N LEU A 49 3.10 25.46 13.63
CA LEU A 49 2.11 26.25 12.90
C LEU A 49 1.28 27.14 13.83
N ASN A 50 0.94 26.67 15.03
CA ASN A 50 0.21 27.45 16.04
C ASN A 50 1.01 28.63 16.61
N ARG A 51 2.30 28.77 16.28
CA ARG A 51 3.20 29.84 16.75
C ARG A 51 3.75 30.72 15.63
N LEU A 52 3.40 30.40 14.39
CA LEU A 52 3.86 31.10 13.20
C LEU A 52 2.72 31.92 12.61
N PRO A 53 3.00 33.05 11.95
CA PRO A 53 1.97 33.79 11.24
C PRO A 53 1.42 32.95 10.09
N ALA A 54 0.10 32.85 9.98
CA ALA A 54 -0.54 32.13 8.88
C ALA A 54 -0.48 32.95 7.59
N LEU A 55 0.01 32.34 6.51
CA LEU A 55 0.12 32.97 5.19
C LEU A 55 -0.76 32.23 4.21
N TYR A 56 -2.02 32.63 4.13
CA TYR A 56 -2.99 32.02 3.23
C TYR A 56 -2.83 32.51 1.79
N ALA A 57 -3.03 31.59 0.86
CA ALA A 57 -3.14 31.87 -0.56
C ALA A 57 -4.37 31.17 -1.16
N SER A 58 -5.06 31.88 -2.06
CA SER A 58 -6.22 31.39 -2.82
C SER A 58 -5.93 31.26 -4.33
N SER A 59 -4.69 31.52 -4.74
CA SER A 59 -4.23 31.37 -6.12
C SER A 59 -2.80 30.86 -6.12
N GLU A 60 -2.41 30.15 -7.17
CA GLU A 60 -1.04 29.62 -7.33
C GLU A 60 0.01 30.73 -7.34
N LYS A 61 -0.27 31.84 -8.05
CA LYS A 61 0.61 33.02 -8.05
C LYS A 61 0.74 33.62 -6.65
N GLY A 62 -0.37 33.74 -5.92
CA GLY A 62 -0.36 34.19 -4.52
C GLY A 62 0.45 33.26 -3.63
N TRP A 63 0.32 31.95 -3.84
CA TRP A 63 1.05 30.94 -3.10
C TRP A 63 2.56 31.08 -3.31
N GLN A 64 3.01 31.22 -4.57
CA GLN A 64 4.42 31.38 -4.90
C GLN A 64 5.03 32.65 -4.28
N MET A 65 4.33 33.79 -4.38
CA MET A 65 4.81 35.05 -3.78
C MET A 65 4.90 34.95 -2.26
N GLN A 66 3.92 34.32 -1.61
CA GLN A 66 3.95 34.12 -0.16
C GLN A 66 5.05 33.14 0.26
N TYR A 67 5.33 32.12 -0.56
CA TYR A 67 6.37 31.14 -0.29
C TYR A 67 7.76 31.80 -0.33
N GLU A 68 8.03 32.60 -1.37
CA GLU A 68 9.28 33.36 -1.49
C GLU A 68 9.45 34.35 -0.34
N LYS A 69 8.39 35.12 -0.03
CA LYS A 69 8.39 36.05 1.10
C LYS A 69 8.65 35.33 2.42
N ALA A 70 8.05 34.16 2.62
CA ALA A 70 8.21 33.39 3.84
C ALA A 70 9.61 32.79 3.98
N GLY A 71 10.20 32.31 2.88
CA GLY A 71 11.59 31.84 2.85
C GLY A 71 12.59 32.95 3.16
N GLN A 72 12.29 34.22 2.86
CA GLN A 72 13.16 35.34 3.20
C GLN A 72 12.97 35.81 4.65
N ALA A 73 11.72 35.96 5.10
CA ALA A 73 11.40 36.63 6.36
C ALA A 73 11.22 35.69 7.57
N TYR A 74 10.80 34.44 7.35
CA TYR A 74 10.36 33.54 8.43
C TYR A 74 11.24 32.30 8.60
N THR A 75 12.33 32.13 7.85
CA THR A 75 13.23 30.97 7.97
C THR A 75 13.73 30.74 9.40
N ASP A 76 14.21 31.79 10.08
CA ASP A 76 14.67 31.69 11.47
C ASP A 76 13.54 31.38 12.45
N ALA A 77 12.35 31.94 12.21
CA ALA A 77 11.18 31.71 13.05
C ALA A 77 10.70 30.26 12.91
N VAL A 78 10.62 29.74 11.68
CA VAL A 78 10.27 28.36 11.37
C VAL A 78 11.29 27.41 12.02
N TYR A 79 12.59 27.68 11.86
CA TYR A 79 13.64 26.89 12.49
C TYR A 79 13.47 26.77 14.01
N LYS A 80 13.26 27.91 14.68
CA LYS A 80 13.07 27.97 16.14
C LYS A 80 11.79 27.27 16.58
N ALA A 81 10.67 27.50 15.89
CA ALA A 81 9.38 26.91 16.21
C ALA A 81 9.40 25.38 16.07
N VAL A 82 9.99 24.86 15.00
CA VAL A 82 10.17 23.41 14.78
C VAL A 82 11.06 22.81 15.86
N ARG A 83 12.18 23.46 16.20
CA ARG A 83 13.10 22.99 17.25
C ARG A 83 12.40 22.91 18.61
N GLN A 84 11.58 23.90 18.94
CA GLN A 84 10.76 23.91 20.15
C GLN A 84 9.67 22.83 20.11
N GLY A 85 9.05 22.59 18.96
CA GLY A 85 8.05 21.53 18.78
C GLY A 85 8.63 20.15 18.99
N ILE A 86 9.82 19.88 18.43
CA ILE A 86 10.55 18.64 18.66
C ILE A 86 10.85 18.46 20.15
N ALA A 87 11.36 19.49 20.83
CA ALA A 87 11.64 19.43 22.26
C ALA A 87 10.36 19.21 23.09
N ALA A 88 9.25 19.87 22.74
CA ALA A 88 7.98 19.72 23.44
C ALA A 88 7.41 18.31 23.32
N VAL A 89 7.51 17.69 22.14
CA VAL A 89 7.07 16.29 21.92
C VAL A 89 8.01 15.30 22.64
N GLN A 90 9.30 15.62 22.76
CA GLN A 90 10.25 14.79 23.51
C GLN A 90 10.03 14.81 25.02
N ILE A 91 9.52 15.91 25.58
CA ILE A 91 9.36 16.06 27.04
C ILE A 91 8.28 15.12 27.60
N ASP A 92 7.24 14.79 26.82
CA ASP A 92 6.17 13.88 27.27
C ASP A 92 5.99 12.69 26.31
N PRO A 93 6.88 11.67 26.42
CA PRO A 93 6.82 10.53 25.53
C PRO A 93 5.61 9.61 25.71
N LEU A 94 4.87 9.75 26.82
CA LEU A 94 3.74 8.89 27.14
C LEU A 94 2.40 9.57 26.87
N ARG A 95 2.42 10.76 26.26
CA ARG A 95 1.22 11.50 25.90
C ARG A 95 0.41 10.71 24.87
N ALA A 96 -0.69 10.12 25.31
CA ALA A 96 -1.68 9.53 24.42
C ALA A 96 -2.44 10.65 23.70
N SER A 97 -2.10 10.90 22.43
CA SER A 97 -2.88 11.76 21.54
C SER A 97 -3.82 10.90 20.69
N GLN A 98 -5.12 11.18 20.77
CA GLN A 98 -6.09 10.64 19.83
C GLN A 98 -6.05 11.51 18.56
N PRO A 99 -5.66 10.97 17.39
CA PRO A 99 -5.59 11.75 16.16
C PRO A 99 -6.99 12.16 15.69
N LEU A 100 -7.09 13.36 15.11
CA LEU A 100 -8.33 13.82 14.49
C LEU A 100 -8.58 13.00 13.20
N SER A 101 -9.74 12.36 13.11
CA SER A 101 -10.17 11.70 11.88
C SER A 101 -10.70 12.75 10.90
N VAL A 102 -9.89 13.10 9.89
CA VAL A 102 -10.39 13.88 8.75
C VAL A 102 -11.31 12.96 7.96
N ARG A 103 -12.61 13.23 7.98
CA ARG A 103 -13.59 12.49 7.17
C ARG A 103 -13.23 12.71 5.70
N GLN A 104 -12.77 11.66 5.02
CA GLN A 104 -12.82 11.61 3.56
C GLN A 104 -14.28 11.87 3.16
N THR A 105 -14.48 12.80 2.24
CA THR A 105 -15.79 13.33 1.82
C THR A 105 -16.83 12.22 1.81
N ASP A 106 -17.90 12.33 2.60
CA ASP A 106 -18.87 11.25 2.85
C ASP A 106 -19.39 10.62 1.53
N GLU A 107 -19.42 11.40 0.44
CA GLU A 107 -19.77 10.96 -0.92
C GLU A 107 -18.81 9.92 -1.50
N SER A 108 -17.51 10.10 -1.31
CA SER A 108 -16.47 9.20 -1.81
C SER A 108 -16.53 7.83 -1.10
N GLU A 109 -16.74 7.82 0.21
CA GLU A 109 -16.98 6.59 0.98
C GLU A 109 -18.32 5.93 0.63
N ALA A 110 -19.36 6.72 0.35
CA ALA A 110 -20.65 6.18 -0.12
C ALA A 110 -20.50 5.48 -1.48
N VAL A 111 -19.72 6.06 -2.41
CA VAL A 111 -19.41 5.45 -3.71
C VAL A 111 -18.61 4.16 -3.52
N LEU A 112 -17.55 4.16 -2.69
CA LEU A 112 -16.80 2.93 -2.37
C LEU A 112 -17.70 1.84 -1.79
N THR A 113 -18.57 2.20 -0.86
CA THR A 113 -19.49 1.27 -0.22
C THR A 113 -20.45 0.66 -1.25
N THR A 114 -20.92 1.46 -2.20
CA THR A 114 -21.76 0.98 -3.30
C THR A 114 -20.99 -0.02 -4.18
N PHE A 115 -19.74 0.28 -4.54
CA PHE A 115 -18.90 -0.65 -5.31
C PHE A 115 -18.57 -1.95 -4.55
N ARG A 116 -18.29 -1.87 -3.24
CA ARG A 116 -18.07 -3.05 -2.38
C ARG A 116 -19.27 -3.98 -2.40
N ASN A 117 -20.48 -3.43 -2.33
CA ASN A 117 -21.72 -4.18 -2.39
C ASN A 117 -21.98 -4.78 -3.78
N LEU A 118 -21.81 -3.99 -4.84
CA LEU A 118 -22.02 -4.43 -6.23
C LEU A 118 -21.06 -5.55 -6.65
N LEU A 119 -19.79 -5.44 -6.26
CA LEU A 119 -18.75 -6.40 -6.61
C LEU A 119 -18.61 -7.54 -5.57
N ASN A 120 -19.41 -7.51 -4.50
CA ASN A 120 -19.36 -8.44 -3.38
C ASN A 120 -17.95 -8.59 -2.78
N GLN A 121 -17.21 -7.47 -2.70
CA GLN A 121 -15.83 -7.41 -2.24
C GLN A 121 -15.72 -6.43 -1.07
N PRO A 122 -15.77 -6.90 0.20
CA PRO A 122 -15.84 -6.02 1.36
C PRO A 122 -14.54 -5.26 1.65
N LYS A 123 -13.40 -5.75 1.15
CA LYS A 123 -12.07 -5.14 1.32
C LYS A 123 -11.60 -4.37 0.07
N LEU A 124 -12.53 -3.88 -0.75
CA LEU A 124 -12.21 -3.17 -1.98
C LEU A 124 -11.68 -1.75 -1.67
N GLY A 125 -10.49 -1.44 -2.19
CA GLY A 125 -9.89 -0.11 -2.17
C GLY A 125 -10.13 0.67 -3.47
N TRP A 126 -9.77 1.95 -3.48
CA TRP A 126 -9.85 2.80 -4.67
C TRP A 126 -8.96 2.30 -5.82
N ASP A 127 -7.76 1.81 -5.51
CA ASP A 127 -6.83 1.29 -6.52
C ASP A 127 -7.39 0.04 -7.23
N ASP A 128 -8.10 -0.82 -6.50
CA ASP A 128 -8.72 -2.02 -7.07
C ASP A 128 -9.85 -1.66 -8.03
N ILE A 129 -10.66 -0.65 -7.68
CA ILE A 129 -11.71 -0.11 -8.55
C ILE A 129 -11.09 0.48 -9.81
N LEU A 130 -10.07 1.33 -9.66
CA LEU A 130 -9.37 1.93 -10.79
C LEU A 130 -8.75 0.87 -11.70
N TYR A 131 -8.12 -0.17 -11.13
CA TYR A 131 -7.58 -1.29 -11.88
C TYR A 131 -8.67 -2.01 -12.69
N LYS A 132 -9.79 -2.38 -12.04
CA LYS A 132 -10.90 -3.10 -12.69
C LYS A 132 -11.58 -2.23 -13.76
N CYS A 133 -11.86 -0.96 -13.46
CA CYS A 133 -12.45 -0.02 -14.40
C CYS A 133 -11.56 0.22 -15.61
N LYS A 134 -10.26 0.48 -15.41
CA LYS A 134 -9.29 0.63 -16.52
C LYS A 134 -9.27 -0.62 -17.39
N ARG A 135 -9.27 -1.80 -16.78
CA ARG A 135 -9.25 -3.05 -17.53
C ARG A 135 -10.53 -3.33 -18.32
N LEU A 136 -11.68 -2.98 -17.78
CA LEU A 136 -12.99 -3.19 -18.42
C LEU A 136 -13.27 -2.16 -19.52
N LEU A 137 -12.88 -0.90 -19.28
CA LEU A 137 -13.22 0.21 -20.15
C LEU A 137 -12.15 0.51 -21.22
N LEU A 138 -10.88 0.19 -20.97
CA LEU A 138 -9.81 0.44 -21.93
C LEU A 138 -9.69 -0.68 -22.98
N PRO A 139 -9.52 -0.33 -24.27
CA PRO A 139 -9.19 -1.28 -25.32
C PRO A 139 -7.96 -2.12 -24.99
N HIS A 140 -7.88 -3.33 -25.54
CA HIS A 140 -6.78 -4.28 -25.27
C HIS A 140 -5.39 -3.72 -25.59
N ASN A 141 -5.29 -2.77 -26.53
CA ASN A 141 -4.03 -2.16 -26.98
C ASN A 141 -3.76 -0.78 -26.34
N HIS A 142 -4.52 -0.37 -25.32
CA HIS A 142 -4.34 0.92 -24.68
C HIS A 142 -3.09 0.92 -23.77
N PRO A 143 -2.22 1.94 -23.82
CA PRO A 143 -0.97 1.99 -23.04
C PRO A 143 -1.18 1.90 -21.54
N ASP A 144 -2.27 2.49 -21.03
CA ASP A 144 -2.60 2.49 -19.59
C ASP A 144 -3.39 1.26 -19.11
N ARG A 145 -3.58 0.24 -19.96
CA ARG A 145 -4.30 -0.97 -19.55
C ARG A 145 -3.40 -1.82 -18.67
N PRO A 146 -3.76 -2.04 -17.40
CA PRO A 146 -2.89 -2.78 -16.50
C PRO A 146 -2.88 -4.28 -16.85
N PRO A 147 -1.75 -4.98 -16.65
CA PRO A 147 -1.63 -6.42 -16.94
C PRO A 147 -2.53 -7.24 -16.02
N LEU A 148 -2.86 -8.48 -16.42
CA LEU A 148 -3.58 -9.42 -15.57
C LEU A 148 -2.82 -9.62 -14.26
N LYS A 149 -3.40 -9.17 -13.14
CA LYS A 149 -2.91 -9.52 -11.82
C LYS A 149 -3.36 -10.96 -11.53
N ASP A 150 -2.44 -11.78 -11.05
CA ASP A 150 -2.73 -13.17 -10.71
C ASP A 150 -3.65 -13.16 -9.47
N GLU A 151 -4.90 -13.60 -9.64
CA GLU A 151 -5.91 -13.54 -8.57
C GLU A 151 -5.63 -14.52 -7.41
N SER A 152 -4.55 -15.30 -7.53
CA SER A 152 -4.01 -16.22 -6.53
C SER A 152 -3.48 -15.53 -5.26
N GLU A 153 -3.19 -14.22 -5.28
CA GLU A 153 -2.80 -13.46 -4.09
C GLU A 153 -3.98 -12.97 -3.25
N HIS A 154 -5.18 -12.91 -3.84
CA HIS A 154 -6.40 -12.71 -3.07
C HIS A 154 -6.76 -14.07 -2.47
N LYS A 155 -6.31 -14.34 -1.23
CA LYS A 155 -6.73 -15.50 -0.44
C LYS A 155 -8.26 -15.50 -0.31
N ALA A 156 -8.93 -16.08 -1.29
CA ALA A 156 -10.28 -16.58 -1.16
C ALA A 156 -10.19 -17.70 -0.12
N HIS A 157 -10.56 -17.38 1.12
CA HIS A 157 -10.83 -18.36 2.15
C HIS A 157 -12.09 -19.13 1.70
N TRP A 158 -11.91 -20.04 0.75
CA TRP A 158 -12.86 -21.10 0.47
C TRP A 158 -12.30 -22.35 1.13
N GLN A 159 -12.85 -22.68 2.30
CA GLN A 159 -12.71 -24.02 2.88
C GLN A 159 -13.98 -24.79 2.52
N PRO A 160 -13.90 -25.89 1.75
CA PRO A 160 -15.03 -26.80 1.63
C PRO A 160 -15.35 -27.37 3.01
N GLY A 161 -16.62 -27.25 3.42
CA GLY A 161 -17.08 -27.75 4.71
C GLY A 161 -16.76 -29.22 4.88
N THR A 162 -16.10 -29.56 5.98
CA THR A 162 -15.94 -30.92 6.45
C THR A 162 -17.29 -31.44 6.94
N TYR A 163 -18.13 -31.90 6.02
CA TYR A 163 -19.26 -32.78 6.36
C TYR A 163 -19.55 -33.74 5.21
N GLY A 164 -18.99 -34.94 5.35
CA GLY A 164 -19.39 -36.21 4.72
C GLY A 164 -19.86 -36.23 3.26
N SER A 165 -19.01 -36.72 2.37
CA SER A 165 -19.35 -37.92 1.58
C SER A 165 -18.10 -38.51 0.92
N THR A 166 -17.96 -39.81 1.06
CA THR A 166 -16.94 -40.65 0.42
C THR A 166 -17.40 -40.97 -1.00
N GLU A 167 -16.95 -40.25 -2.03
CA GLU A 167 -17.03 -40.75 -3.40
C GLU A 167 -15.80 -40.38 -4.22
N SER A 168 -14.93 -41.37 -4.40
CA SER A 168 -13.81 -41.41 -5.32
C SER A 168 -14.32 -41.68 -6.74
N TRP A 169 -14.54 -40.64 -7.53
CA TRP A 169 -14.72 -40.82 -8.97
C TRP A 169 -13.37 -40.97 -9.66
N VAL A 170 -12.82 -42.18 -9.56
CA VAL A 170 -11.90 -42.73 -10.54
C VAL A 170 -12.71 -43.08 -11.79
N LYS A 171 -12.33 -42.54 -12.96
CA LYS A 171 -12.61 -43.23 -14.22
C LYS A 171 -11.44 -43.12 -15.18
N ARG A 172 -11.08 -44.31 -15.68
CA ARG A 172 -9.91 -44.70 -16.46
C ARG A 172 -10.35 -44.95 -17.90
N GLN A 173 -9.38 -44.89 -18.83
CA GLN A 173 -9.34 -45.45 -20.19
C GLN A 173 -10.13 -44.67 -21.25
N THR A 174 -9.59 -44.39 -22.45
CA THR A 174 -9.02 -45.37 -23.39
C THR A 174 -8.08 -44.76 -24.45
N ILE A 175 -7.06 -45.56 -24.81
CA ILE A 175 -6.55 -45.88 -26.16
C ILE A 175 -5.76 -44.81 -26.94
N SER A 176 -4.47 -45.11 -27.04
CA SER A 176 -3.46 -44.64 -27.98
C SER A 176 -3.68 -45.10 -29.44
N ARG A 177 -3.30 -44.27 -30.41
CA ARG A 177 -2.72 -44.75 -31.68
C ARG A 177 -1.49 -43.91 -32.05
N ALA A 178 -0.40 -44.63 -32.26
CA ALA A 178 0.98 -44.17 -32.43
C ALA A 178 1.32 -43.72 -33.86
N ARG A 179 2.44 -42.99 -34.01
CA ARG A 179 3.53 -43.32 -34.95
C ARG A 179 4.76 -42.42 -34.75
N ALA A 180 5.84 -42.99 -34.21
CA ALA A 180 7.23 -42.68 -34.57
C ALA A 180 8.08 -43.92 -34.24
N VAL A 181 8.26 -44.79 -35.24
CA VAL A 181 9.54 -45.21 -35.86
C VAL A 181 10.44 -46.13 -35.00
N ASP A 182 10.54 -47.35 -35.52
CA ASP A 182 11.48 -48.46 -35.33
C ASP A 182 12.87 -48.19 -34.70
N SER A 183 13.33 -49.06 -33.80
CA SER A 183 14.07 -50.29 -34.17
C SER A 183 14.79 -50.98 -32.98
N LYS A 184 14.68 -52.33 -32.96
CA LYS A 184 15.58 -53.39 -32.42
C LYS A 184 16.04 -53.31 -30.94
N ALA A 185 15.67 -54.18 -29.99
CA ALA A 185 15.62 -55.66 -29.88
C ALA A 185 16.79 -56.25 -29.06
N THR A 186 16.42 -57.17 -28.14
CA THR A 186 17.22 -58.17 -27.37
C THR A 186 18.01 -57.60 -26.18
N ASN A 187 18.18 -58.24 -25.01
CA ASN A 187 17.99 -59.63 -24.56
C ASN A 187 17.98 -59.61 -23.00
N SER A 188 17.04 -60.26 -22.32
CA SER A 188 17.19 -61.48 -21.50
C SER A 188 17.91 -61.42 -20.13
N LYS A 189 17.18 -62.00 -19.15
CA LYS A 189 17.60 -62.95 -18.10
C LYS A 189 18.35 -62.49 -16.83
N ALA A 190 17.79 -63.02 -15.73
CA ALA A 190 18.43 -63.72 -14.60
C ALA A 190 18.84 -62.92 -13.35
N THR A 191 18.01 -63.10 -12.32
CA THR A 191 18.32 -63.61 -10.96
C THR A 191 19.68 -63.33 -10.32
N ASP A 192 19.58 -62.67 -9.16
CA ASP A 192 19.99 -63.13 -7.82
C ASP A 192 21.11 -62.40 -7.06
N SER A 193 20.79 -62.21 -5.78
CA SER A 193 21.63 -62.13 -4.58
C SER A 193 22.69 -61.02 -4.40
N GLN A 194 22.48 -60.25 -3.31
CA GLN A 194 23.41 -59.87 -2.22
C GLN A 194 24.76 -59.23 -2.64
N THR A 195 25.27 -58.13 -2.09
CA THR A 195 25.41 -57.75 -0.68
C THR A 195 26.08 -56.36 -0.59
N THR A 196 26.00 -55.77 0.60
CA THR A 196 26.89 -54.75 1.22
C THR A 196 26.51 -53.27 1.19
N ASP A 197 26.15 -52.85 2.40
CA ASP A 197 26.17 -51.52 3.01
C ASP A 197 27.35 -50.64 2.59
N ARG A 198 27.04 -49.37 2.31
CA ARG A 198 28.01 -48.28 2.41
C ARG A 198 27.24 -46.96 2.57
N TRP A 199 27.73 -46.10 3.46
CA TRP A 199 27.30 -44.71 3.76
C TRP A 199 26.41 -44.53 5.02
N ASN A 200 26.95 -44.96 6.17
CA ASN A 200 27.01 -44.11 7.36
C ASN A 200 28.00 -42.97 7.07
N ASP A 201 27.58 -41.71 7.12
CA ASP A 201 28.45 -40.54 6.90
C ASP A 201 28.49 -39.70 8.18
N ASP A 202 29.69 -39.55 8.74
CA ASP A 202 29.99 -39.09 10.11
C ASP A 202 30.23 -37.56 10.20
N ARG A 203 29.59 -36.77 9.32
CA ARG A 203 29.88 -35.33 9.15
C ARG A 203 29.02 -34.35 9.95
N TYR A 204 28.18 -34.86 10.87
CA TYR A 204 27.40 -34.03 11.79
C TYR A 204 27.83 -34.19 13.25
N LYS A 205 29.14 -34.07 13.50
CA LYS A 205 29.70 -33.87 14.84
C LYS A 205 30.74 -32.75 14.80
N GLN A 206 30.28 -31.53 15.09
CA GLN A 206 30.96 -30.53 15.93
C GLN A 206 30.02 -29.35 16.15
#